data_AF-A0A546XHD2-F1
#
_entry.id   AF-A0A546XHD2-F1
#
_cell.length_a   1.000
_cell.length_b   1.000
_cell.length_c   1.000
_cell.angle_alpha   90.00
_cell.angle_beta   90.00
_cell.angle_gamma   90.00
#
_symmetry.space_group_name_H-M   'P 1'
#
loop_
_entity.id
_entity.type
_entity.pdbx_description
1 polymer ?
#
loop_
_entity_poly.entity_id
_entity_poly.type
_entity_poly.pdbx_seq_one_letter_code
_entity_poly.pdbx_strand_id
1 'polypeptide(L)'
;MSSEAHAHHDAHGDDHHHDGASHGTFKSYMIGFVLSVILTAIPFWLVMGDVLENKTVLVIAIMGLGVIQIFVHMIYFLHMDTKSEGGWTFMALIFTVVVLLITLSGSLWVMYNMNKNMMPLHIEDVKNLP
;
A
#
# COMPACT_ATOMS: atom_id res chain seq x y z
N MET A 1 42.78 -60.62 -17.38
CA MET A 1 41.80 -59.52 -17.31
C MET A 1 42.53 -58.28 -17.80
N SER A 2 42.16 -57.78 -18.98
CA SER A 2 42.93 -56.82 -19.77
C SER A 2 42.88 -55.39 -19.21
N SER A 3 43.95 -54.65 -19.52
CA SER A 3 44.36 -53.33 -19.09
C SER A 3 43.41 -52.15 -19.40
N GLU A 4 43.64 -51.07 -18.66
CA GLU A 4 43.06 -49.71 -18.77
C GLU A 4 43.01 -49.13 -20.18
N ALA A 5 41.99 -48.31 -20.44
CA ALA A 5 41.93 -47.38 -21.56
C ALA A 5 41.42 -46.01 -21.07
N HIS A 6 42.32 -45.02 -21.05
CA HIS A 6 42.01 -43.59 -21.04
C HIS A 6 41.84 -43.10 -22.49
N ALA A 7 40.86 -42.25 -22.77
CA ALA A 7 40.99 -41.12 -23.70
C ALA A 7 39.79 -40.16 -23.62
N HIS A 8 40.08 -38.91 -23.96
CA HIS A 8 39.38 -37.66 -23.71
C HIS A 8 38.93 -37.04 -25.05
N HIS A 9 38.16 -35.93 -24.99
CA HIS A 9 37.50 -35.13 -26.07
C HIS A 9 36.18 -35.72 -26.60
N ASP A 10 35.10 -34.95 -26.79
CA ASP A 10 35.04 -33.71 -27.58
C ASP A 10 34.26 -32.55 -26.93
N ALA A 11 34.63 -31.35 -27.38
CA ALA A 11 34.03 -30.06 -27.06
C ALA A 11 33.20 -29.52 -28.24
N HIS A 12 32.29 -28.60 -27.90
CA HIS A 12 31.65 -27.55 -28.72
C HIS A 12 30.34 -27.84 -29.47
N GLY A 13 29.48 -26.81 -29.46
CA GLY A 13 28.30 -26.62 -30.31
C GLY A 13 27.06 -26.32 -29.46
N ASP A 14 26.87 -25.08 -29.02
CA ASP A 14 25.87 -24.14 -29.58
C ASP A 14 24.43 -24.55 -29.25
N ASP A 15 23.75 -23.74 -28.44
CA ASP A 15 22.49 -23.15 -28.87
C ASP A 15 21.94 -22.19 -27.80
N HIS A 16 21.82 -20.96 -28.24
CA HIS A 16 21.15 -19.86 -27.58
C HIS A 16 19.68 -20.20 -27.33
N HIS A 17 19.25 -20.27 -26.07
CA HIS A 17 17.87 -19.97 -25.72
C HIS A 17 17.81 -18.92 -24.61
N HIS A 18 17.21 -17.80 -24.98
CA HIS A 18 16.93 -16.63 -24.15
C HIS A 18 15.99 -16.99 -23.01
N ASP A 19 16.52 -17.46 -21.88
CA ASP A 19 15.75 -17.50 -20.64
C ASP A 19 15.89 -16.15 -19.94
N GLY A 20 14.93 -15.25 -20.25
CA GLY A 20 14.75 -13.91 -19.66
C GLY A 20 14.40 -13.96 -18.17
N ALA A 21 15.32 -14.44 -17.35
CA ALA A 21 15.16 -14.70 -15.92
C ALA A 21 15.48 -13.50 -15.01
N SER A 22 15.10 -12.27 -15.40
CA SER A 22 15.37 -11.08 -14.56
C SER A 22 14.33 -9.95 -14.61
N HIS A 23 13.17 -10.13 -15.27
CA HIS A 23 12.22 -9.02 -15.52
C HIS A 23 10.94 -9.00 -14.68
N GLY A 24 10.81 -9.82 -13.63
CA GLY A 24 9.63 -9.79 -12.75
C GLY A 24 9.53 -8.52 -11.91
N THR A 25 10.65 -8.07 -11.35
CA THR A 25 10.74 -6.88 -10.50
C THR A 25 10.54 -5.60 -11.29
N PHE A 26 11.34 -5.35 -12.35
CA PHE A 26 11.26 -4.07 -13.09
C PHE A 26 9.89 -3.86 -13.76
N LYS A 27 9.29 -4.91 -14.32
CA LYS A 27 7.95 -4.83 -14.94
C LYS A 27 6.86 -4.61 -13.88
N SER A 28 6.96 -5.23 -12.71
CA SER A 28 6.02 -5.04 -11.60
C SER A 28 6.15 -3.64 -10.96
N TYR A 29 7.36 -3.13 -10.77
CA TYR A 29 7.57 -1.74 -10.33
C TYR A 29 7.00 -0.74 -11.34
N MET A 30 7.22 -0.97 -12.64
CA MET A 30 6.69 -0.11 -13.70
C MET A 30 5.15 -0.15 -13.74
N ILE A 31 4.53 -1.33 -13.62
CA ILE A 31 3.06 -1.44 -13.60
C ILE A 31 2.50 -0.74 -12.36
N GLY A 32 3.11 -0.92 -11.19
CA GLY A 32 2.69 -0.27 -9.95
C GLY A 32 2.87 1.24 -9.98
N PHE A 33 3.94 1.72 -10.61
CA PHE A 33 4.19 3.14 -10.82
C PHE A 33 3.10 3.76 -11.69
N VAL A 34 2.78 3.16 -12.84
CA VAL A 34 1.71 3.65 -13.72
C VAL A 34 0.35 3.61 -13.00
N LEU A 35 0.06 2.52 -12.28
CA LEU A 35 -1.21 2.38 -11.55
C LEU A 35 -1.35 3.43 -10.44
N SER A 36 -0.27 3.69 -9.70
CA SER A 36 -0.20 4.74 -8.67
C SER A 36 -0.40 6.15 -9.26
N VAL A 37 0.23 6.44 -10.40
CA VAL A 37 0.07 7.74 -11.09
C VAL A 37 -1.38 7.91 -11.59
N ILE A 38 -1.98 6.89 -12.17
CA ILE A 38 -3.38 6.95 -12.63
C ILE A 38 -4.31 7.15 -11.43
N LEU A 39 -4.14 6.35 -10.37
CA LEU A 39 -5.00 6.41 -9.20
C LEU A 39 -4.89 7.71 -8.42
N THR A 40 -3.76 8.43 -8.54
CA THR A 40 -3.57 9.78 -7.98
C THR A 40 -4.05 10.88 -8.92
N ALA A 41 -3.97 10.70 -10.23
CA ALA A 41 -4.51 11.64 -11.20
C ALA A 41 -6.03 11.75 -11.12
N ILE A 42 -6.74 10.64 -10.90
CA ILE A 42 -8.21 10.61 -10.75
C ILE A 42 -8.74 11.55 -9.65
N PRO A 43 -8.29 11.45 -8.38
CA PRO A 43 -8.78 12.35 -7.32
C PRO A 43 -8.36 13.80 -7.55
N PHE A 44 -7.19 14.05 -8.14
CA PHE A 44 -6.78 15.42 -8.51
C PHE A 44 -7.70 16.02 -9.57
N TRP A 45 -8.04 15.24 -10.60
CA TRP A 45 -8.98 15.67 -11.63
C TRP A 45 -10.38 15.87 -11.06
N LEU A 46 -10.83 14.98 -10.16
CA LEU A 46 -12.13 15.10 -9.47
C LEU A 46 -12.25 16.41 -8.68
N VAL A 47 -11.17 16.84 -8.01
CA VAL A 47 -11.12 18.10 -7.24
C VAL A 47 -11.03 19.32 -8.15
N MET A 48 -10.15 19.28 -9.15
CA MET A 48 -9.90 20.43 -10.04
C MET A 48 -11.05 20.68 -11.01
N GLY A 49 -11.78 19.64 -11.40
CA GLY A 49 -12.92 19.75 -12.31
C GLY A 49 -14.21 20.21 -11.65
N ASP A 50 -14.25 20.37 -10.32
CA ASP A 50 -15.45 20.67 -9.52
C ASP A 50 -16.68 19.85 -9.97
N VAL A 51 -16.44 18.60 -10.34
CA VAL A 51 -17.42 17.73 -11.01
C VAL A 51 -18.51 17.24 -10.06
N LEU A 52 -18.35 17.45 -8.76
CA LEU A 52 -19.30 17.07 -7.73
C LEU A 52 -19.62 18.29 -6.84
N GLU A 53 -20.80 18.87 -7.01
CA GLU A 53 -21.31 19.96 -6.15
C GLU A 53 -21.39 19.54 -4.66
N ASN A 54 -21.53 18.24 -4.40
CA ASN A 54 -21.59 17.71 -3.05
C ASN A 54 -20.19 17.41 -2.49
N LYS A 55 -19.69 18.34 -1.65
CA LYS A 55 -18.40 18.21 -0.94
C LYS A 55 -18.28 16.91 -0.14
N THR A 56 -19.37 16.39 0.44
CA THR A 56 -19.32 15.15 1.22
C THR A 56 -19.03 13.94 0.33
N VAL A 57 -19.68 13.88 -0.85
CA VAL A 57 -19.47 12.78 -1.82
C VAL A 57 -18.04 12.84 -2.37
N LEU A 58 -17.54 14.05 -2.68
CA LEU A 58 -16.17 14.27 -3.12
C LEU A 58 -15.15 13.78 -2.07
N VAL A 59 -15.34 14.16 -0.80
CA VAL A 59 -14.44 13.73 0.29
C VAL A 59 -14.45 12.20 0.45
N ILE A 60 -15.62 11.57 0.43
CA ILE A 60 -15.73 10.10 0.54
C ILE A 60 -15.03 9.42 -0.64
N ALA A 61 -15.22 9.92 -1.86
CA ALA A 61 -14.58 9.37 -3.06
C ALA A 61 -13.04 9.45 -2.97
N ILE A 62 -12.49 10.60 -2.58
CA ILE A 62 -11.04 10.78 -2.43
C ILE A 62 -10.48 9.89 -1.32
N MET A 63 -11.17 9.80 -0.18
CA MET A 63 -10.77 8.91 0.92
C MET A 63 -10.75 7.44 0.48
N GLY A 64 -11.76 7.00 -0.29
CA GLY A 64 -11.81 5.65 -0.85
C GLY A 64 -10.65 5.37 -1.82
N LEU A 65 -10.40 6.30 -2.75
CA LEU A 65 -9.26 6.21 -3.69
C LEU A 65 -7.91 6.20 -2.94
N GLY A 66 -7.79 6.98 -1.87
CA GLY A 66 -6.60 7.00 -1.01
C GLY A 66 -6.35 5.67 -0.30
N VAL A 67 -7.40 5.01 0.18
CA VAL A 67 -7.27 3.66 0.76
C VAL A 67 -6.78 2.67 -0.29
N ILE A 68 -7.36 2.68 -1.50
CA ILE A 68 -6.91 1.81 -2.59
C ILE A 68 -5.44 2.09 -2.95
N GLN A 69 -5.04 3.36 -2.94
CA GLN A 69 -3.65 3.77 -3.21
C GLN A 69 -2.66 3.21 -2.20
N ILE A 70 -3.03 3.15 -0.91
CA ILE A 70 -2.21 2.50 0.13
C ILE A 70 -1.99 1.02 -0.24
N PHE A 71 -3.03 0.30 -0.65
CA PHE A 71 -2.89 -1.10 -1.05
C PHE A 71 -2.02 -1.27 -2.31
N VAL A 72 -2.21 -0.44 -3.33
CA VAL A 72 -1.36 -0.45 -4.54
C VAL A 72 0.11 -0.23 -4.16
N HIS A 73 0.40 0.74 -3.30
CA HIS A 73 1.76 1.02 -2.86
C HIS A 73 2.37 -0.14 -2.07
N MET A 74 1.62 -0.72 -1.13
CA MET A 74 2.09 -1.88 -0.35
C MET A 74 2.36 -3.11 -1.22
N ILE A 75 1.56 -3.34 -2.28
CA ILE A 75 1.73 -4.52 -3.14
C ILE A 75 2.89 -4.32 -4.12
N TYR A 76 2.94 -3.18 -4.83
CA TYR A 76 3.87 -3.00 -5.94
C TYR A 76 5.20 -2.34 -5.55
N PHE A 77 5.23 -1.43 -4.57
CA PHE A 77 6.44 -0.71 -4.18
C PHE A 77 7.14 -1.33 -2.99
N LEU A 78 6.40 -1.81 -1.99
CA LEU A 78 7.00 -2.51 -0.85
C LEU A 78 7.40 -3.95 -1.20
N HIS A 79 7.24 -4.37 -2.47
CA HIS A 79 7.66 -5.65 -3.07
C HIS A 79 7.78 -6.76 -2.03
N MET A 80 6.71 -6.99 -1.28
CA MET A 80 6.68 -8.08 -0.33
C MET A 80 6.48 -9.30 -1.19
N ASP A 81 7.61 -9.81 -1.69
CA ASP A 81 7.71 -11.05 -2.42
C ASP A 81 6.83 -12.03 -1.64
N THR A 82 5.77 -12.54 -2.27
CA THR A 82 4.99 -13.65 -1.73
C THR A 82 5.85 -14.91 -1.53
N LYS A 83 7.16 -14.80 -1.77
CA LYS A 83 8.25 -15.74 -1.61
C LYS A 83 9.25 -15.37 -0.50
N SER A 84 9.14 -14.20 0.14
CA SER A 84 9.93 -13.84 1.32
C SER A 84 9.39 -14.60 2.53
N GLU A 85 10.14 -15.61 2.99
CA GLU A 85 9.94 -16.32 4.26
C GLU A 85 8.55 -16.96 4.48
N GLY A 86 7.91 -17.50 3.43
CA GLY A 86 6.74 -18.36 3.59
C GLY A 86 5.49 -17.68 4.18
N GLY A 87 5.35 -16.36 3.99
CA GLY A 87 4.17 -15.61 4.43
C GLY A 87 4.24 -15.05 5.85
N TRP A 88 5.33 -15.28 6.60
CA TRP A 88 5.51 -14.70 7.94
C TRP A 88 5.58 -13.18 7.92
N THR A 89 6.26 -12.58 6.94
CA THR A 89 6.30 -11.12 6.74
C THR A 89 4.91 -10.56 6.41
N PHE A 90 4.11 -11.28 5.62
CA PHE A 90 2.74 -10.89 5.30
C PHE A 90 1.84 -10.90 6.55
N MET A 91 2.00 -11.91 7.42
CA MET A 91 1.29 -11.98 8.70
C MET A 91 1.70 -10.86 9.66
N ALA A 92 3.00 -10.52 9.70
CA ALA A 92 3.46 -9.37 10.47
C ALA A 92 2.89 -8.05 9.94
N LEU A 93 2.83 -7.87 8.61
CA LEU A 93 2.30 -6.66 7.98
C LEU A 93 0.80 -6.47 8.28
N ILE A 94 -0.03 -7.51 8.11
CA ILE A 94 -1.46 -7.40 8.42
C ILE A 94 -1.68 -7.11 9.92
N PHE A 95 -0.89 -7.72 10.80
CA PHE A 95 -0.92 -7.43 12.23
C PHE A 95 -0.62 -5.95 12.51
N THR A 96 0.44 -5.40 11.90
CA THR A 96 0.78 -3.98 12.03
C THR A 96 -0.34 -3.08 11.50
N VAL A 97 -0.95 -3.39 10.36
CA VAL A 97 -2.06 -2.62 9.80
C VAL A 97 -3.27 -2.62 10.73
N VAL A 98 -3.63 -3.77 11.31
CA VAL A 98 -4.74 -3.88 12.27
C VAL A 98 -4.45 -3.04 13.52
N VAL A 99 -3.26 -3.15 14.09
CA VAL A 99 -2.85 -2.33 15.26
C VAL A 99 -2.90 -0.84 14.91
N LEU A 100 -2.45 -0.45 13.73
CA LEU A 100 -2.49 0.94 13.26
C LEU A 100 -3.93 1.44 13.14
N LEU A 101 -4.85 0.65 12.58
CA LEU A 101 -6.27 1.01 12.48
C LEU A 101 -6.92 1.18 13.85
N ILE A 102 -6.65 0.25 14.79
CA ILE A 102 -7.19 0.31 16.16
C ILE A 102 -6.63 1.53 16.90
N THR A 103 -5.32 1.76 16.83
CA THR A 103 -4.67 2.88 17.55
C THR A 103 -5.09 4.23 16.99
N LEU A 104 -5.15 4.40 15.66
CA LEU A 104 -5.63 5.65 15.05
C LEU A 104 -7.11 5.90 15.36
N SER A 105 -7.98 4.91 15.14
CA SER A 105 -9.42 5.05 15.41
C SER A 105 -9.69 5.27 16.90
N GLY A 106 -9.00 4.53 17.77
CA GLY A 106 -9.08 4.67 19.21
C GLY A 106 -8.60 6.04 19.69
N SER A 107 -7.49 6.54 19.15
CA SER A 107 -6.97 7.87 19.51
C SER A 107 -7.93 9.00 19.12
N LEU A 108 -8.46 8.97 17.89
CA LEU A 108 -9.46 9.93 17.42
C LEU A 108 -10.75 9.84 18.26
N TRP A 109 -11.21 8.63 18.56
CA TRP A 109 -12.39 8.42 19.40
C TRP A 109 -12.20 8.99 20.81
N VAL A 110 -11.07 8.67 21.45
CA VAL A 110 -10.78 9.13 22.82
C VAL A 110 -10.69 10.65 22.85
N MET A 111 -9.97 11.27 21.93
CA MET A 111 -9.89 12.74 21.84
C MET A 111 -11.25 13.38 21.57
N TYR A 112 -12.03 12.81 20.66
CA TYR A 112 -13.38 13.31 20.36
C TYR A 112 -14.32 13.20 21.55
N ASN A 113 -14.30 12.06 22.25
CA ASN A 113 -15.12 11.82 23.43
C ASN A 113 -14.70 12.70 24.61
N MET A 114 -13.39 12.85 24.86
CA MET A 114 -12.88 13.79 25.85
C MET A 114 -13.26 15.23 25.50
N ASN A 115 -13.09 15.67 24.25
CA ASN A 115 -13.49 17.01 23.83
C ASN A 115 -14.99 17.26 24.02
N LYS A 116 -15.85 16.30 23.67
CA LYS A 116 -17.30 16.40 23.92
C LYS A 116 -17.67 16.41 25.40
N ASN A 117 -17.00 15.60 26.22
CA ASN A 117 -17.33 15.45 27.63
C ASN A 117 -16.60 16.44 28.55
N MET A 118 -15.61 17.17 28.02
CA MET A 118 -14.79 18.15 28.75
C MET A 118 -14.88 19.56 28.15
N MET A 119 -15.87 19.87 27.30
CA MET A 119 -16.25 21.26 27.06
C MET A 119 -17.16 21.72 28.23
N PRO A 120 -16.62 22.45 29.24
CA PRO A 120 -17.44 23.09 30.24
C PRO A 120 -18.35 24.13 29.59
N LEU A 121 -19.54 24.23 30.15
CA LEU A 121 -20.47 25.34 30.12
C LEU A 121 -19.90 26.64 29.51
N HIS A 122 -20.53 27.13 28.45
CA HIS A 122 -20.27 28.44 27.89
C HIS A 122 -20.38 29.51 29.02
N ILE A 123 -19.36 30.34 29.16
CA ILE A 123 -19.22 31.40 30.19
C ILE A 123 -20.36 32.46 30.12
N GLU A 124 -21.30 32.34 29.19
CA GLU A 124 -22.45 33.27 29.12
C GLU A 124 -23.59 32.97 30.09
N ASP A 125 -23.63 31.79 30.72
CA ASP A 125 -24.60 31.51 31.78
C ASP A 125 -24.20 32.14 33.13
N VAL A 126 -22.93 32.55 33.33
CA VAL A 126 -22.50 33.25 34.55
C VAL A 126 -22.67 34.78 34.50
N LYS A 127 -22.98 35.35 33.33
CA LYS A 127 -23.21 36.80 33.17
C LYS A 127 -24.65 37.22 33.48
N ASN A 128 -25.54 36.25 33.66
CA ASN A 128 -26.98 36.43 33.94
C ASN A 128 -27.39 35.91 35.34
N LEU A 129 -26.44 35.77 36.26
CA LEU A 129 -26.75 35.68 37.70
C LEU A 129 -27.30 37.04 38.18
N PRO A 130 -28.35 37.05 39.03
CA PRO A 130 -29.07 38.26 39.43
C PRO A 130 -28.21 39.29 40.16
#